data_AF-A0A519GRJ7-F1
#
_entry.id   AF-A0A519GRJ7-F1
#
_cell.length_a   1.000
_cell.length_b   1.000
_cell.length_c   1.000
_cell.angle_alpha   90.00
_cell.angle_beta   90.00
_cell.angle_gamma   90.00
#
_symmetry.space_group_name_H-M   'P 1'
#
loop_
_entity.id
_entity.type
_entity.pdbx_description
1 polymer ?
#
loop_
_entity_poly.entity_id
_entity_poly.type
_entity_poly.pdbx_seq_one_letter_code
_entity_poly.pdbx_strand_id
1 'polypeptide(L)' 'MTATPTTGKARRPYAARVSVDVRRDQLMDAALTILVRDGYQAVSIESIAKEAGVTRPVVYGVFK' A
#
# COMPACT_ATOMS: atom_id res chain seq x y z
N MET A 1 -38.95 23.23 -1.57
CA MET A 1 -37.50 23.28 -1.26
C MET A 1 -37.04 21.87 -1.00
N THR A 2 -36.52 21.21 -2.03
CA THR A 2 -36.08 19.81 -2.02
C THR A 2 -34.65 19.72 -1.48
N ALA A 3 -34.47 18.99 -0.38
CA ALA A 3 -33.14 18.67 0.15
C ALA A 3 -32.69 17.33 -0.44
N THR A 4 -31.56 17.34 -1.15
CA THR A 4 -30.91 16.16 -1.70
C THR A 4 -30.10 15.46 -0.61
N PRO A 5 -30.28 14.15 -0.33
CA PRO A 5 -29.41 13.43 0.59
C PRO A 5 -28.08 13.09 -0.11
N THR A 6 -26.97 13.60 0.43
CA THR A 6 -25.60 13.22 0.04
C THR A 6 -25.31 11.81 0.56
N THR A 7 -25.19 10.85 -0.34
CA THR A 7 -24.87 9.46 -0.03
C THR A 7 -23.40 9.34 0.40
N GLY A 8 -23.16 9.20 1.71
CA GLY A 8 -21.84 8.90 2.25
C GLY A 8 -21.37 7.51 1.77
N LYS A 9 -20.28 7.47 1.00
CA LYS A 9 -19.69 6.24 0.48
C LYS A 9 -19.16 5.38 1.63
N ALA A 10 -19.91 4.35 2.01
CA ALA A 10 -19.53 3.40 3.05
C ALA A 10 -18.13 2.84 2.77
N ARG A 11 -17.22 3.00 3.74
CA ARG A 11 -15.85 2.48 3.66
C ARG A 11 -15.91 0.96 3.61
N ARG A 12 -15.55 0.42 2.44
CA ARG A 12 -15.40 -1.01 2.14
C ARG A 12 -14.69 -1.70 3.31
N PRO A 13 -15.23 -2.80 3.86
CA PRO A 13 -14.66 -3.46 5.03
C PRO A 13 -13.22 -3.86 4.71
N TYR A 14 -12.29 -3.32 5.49
CA TYR A 14 -10.86 -3.57 5.33
C TYR A 14 -10.63 -5.07 5.51
N ALA A 15 -10.18 -5.75 4.45
CA ALA A 15 -9.83 -7.17 4.49
C ALA A 15 -8.96 -7.43 5.72
N ALA A 16 -9.22 -8.52 6.45
CA ALA A 16 -8.62 -8.85 7.73
C ALA A 16 -7.14 -8.42 7.77
N ARG A 17 -6.81 -7.50 8.68
CA ARG A 17 -5.52 -6.81 8.63
C ARG A 17 -4.43 -7.84 8.83
N VAL A 18 -3.64 -8.08 7.78
CA VAL A 18 -2.25 -8.46 7.98
C VAL A 18 -1.68 -7.45 8.98
N SER A 19 -1.02 -7.91 10.05
CA SER A 19 -0.44 -7.01 11.03
C SER A 19 0.48 -6.02 10.32
N VAL A 20 0.59 -4.81 10.86
CA VAL A 20 1.43 -3.77 10.25
C VAL A 20 2.88 -4.25 10.13
N ASP A 21 3.35 -5.06 11.08
CA ASP A 21 4.68 -5.64 11.08
C ASP A 21 4.87 -6.63 9.92
N VAL A 22 3.96 -7.58 9.72
CA VAL A 22 4.05 -8.52 8.59
C VAL A 22 3.96 -7.77 7.26
N ARG A 23 3.15 -6.72 7.18
CA ARG A 23 3.09 -5.87 5.99
C ARG A 23 4.39 -5.13 5.76
N ARG A 24 5.05 -4.65 6.82
CA ARG A 24 6.35 -3.98 6.75
C ARG A 24 7.39 -4.93 6.19
N ASP A 25 7.45 -6.16 6.68
CA ASP A 25 8.39 -7.17 6.19
C ASP A 25 8.19 -7.43 4.70
N GLN A 26 6.94 -7.61 4.25
CA GLN A 26 6.62 -7.76 2.81
C GLN A 26 7.11 -6.59 1.95
N LEU A 27 6.99 -5.36 2.45
CA LEU A 27 7.45 -4.17 1.71
C LEU A 27 8.98 -4.09 1.67
N MET A 28 9.66 -4.56 2.72
CA MET A 28 11.13 -4.62 2.75
C MET A 28 11.65 -5.72 1.83
N ASP A 29 11.02 -6.89 1.82
CA ASP A 29 11.36 -8.00 0.91
C ASP A 29 11.20 -7.58 -0.55
N ALA A 30 10.10 -6.88 -0.87
CA ALA A 30 9.87 -6.31 -2.20
C ALA A 30 10.94 -5.28 -2.59
N ALA A 31 11.29 -4.37 -1.67
CA ALA A 31 12.34 -3.39 -1.89
C ALA A 31 13.71 -4.05 -2.12
N LEU A 32 14.05 -5.08 -1.34
CA LEU A 32 15.28 -5.84 -1.49
C LEU A 32 15.33 -6.58 -2.83
N THR A 33 14.21 -7.17 -3.24
CA THR A 33 14.08 -7.86 -4.53
C THR A 33 14.39 -6.91 -5.69
N ILE A 34 13.79 -5.72 -5.69
CA ILE A 34 14.04 -4.69 -6.70
C ILE A 34 15.49 -4.22 -6.65
N LEU A 35 16.02 -3.98 -5.45
CA LEU A 35 17.39 -3.50 -5.27
C LEU A 35 18.41 -4.49 -5.86
N VAL A 36 18.23 -5.78 -5.62
CA VAL A 36 19.13 -6.83 -6.12
C VAL A 36 18.96 -7.05 -7.63
N ARG A 37 17.71 -7.01 -8.13
CA ARG A 37 17.40 -7.28 -9.54
C ARG A 37 17.76 -6.12 -10.47
N ASP A 38 17.35 -4.91 -10.08
CA ASP A 38 17.31 -3.73 -10.95
C ASP A 38 18.23 -2.59 -10.46
N GLY A 39 18.79 -2.72 -9.25
CA GLY A 39 19.67 -1.72 -8.65
C GLY A 39 18.92 -0.59 -7.92
N TYR A 40 19.69 0.27 -7.25
CA TYR A 40 19.15 1.30 -6.35
C TYR A 40 18.21 2.30 -7.05
N GLN A 41 18.51 2.68 -8.30
CA GLN A 41 17.72 3.67 -9.04
C GLN A 41 16.30 3.18 -9.37
N ALA A 42 16.09 1.86 -9.41
CA ALA A 42 14.78 1.27 -9.66
C ALA A 42 13.88 1.26 -8.41
N VAL A 43 14.45 1.43 -7.22
CA VAL A 43 13.72 1.39 -5.96
C VAL A 43 12.94 2.69 -5.76
N SER A 44 11.64 2.60 -5.96
CA SER A 44 10.67 3.67 -5.77
C SER A 44 9.42 3.16 -5.05
N ILE A 45 8.67 4.05 -4.40
CA ILE A 45 7.40 3.68 -3.72
C ILE A 45 6.43 3.01 -4.68
N GLU A 46 6.40 3.44 -5.94
CA GLU A 46 5.60 2.81 -6.99
C GLU A 46 6.06 1.38 -7.30
N SER A 47 7.36 1.20 -7.52
CA SER A 47 7.91 -0.14 -7.80
C SER A 47 7.70 -1.10 -6.64
N ILE A 48 7.90 -0.64 -5.39
CA ILE A 48 7.70 -1.45 -4.18
C ILE A 48 6.22 -1.82 -4.04
N ALA A 49 5.31 -0.87 -4.24
CA ALA A 49 3.88 -1.14 -4.19
C ALA A 49 3.46 -2.17 -5.24
N LYS A 50 4.00 -2.04 -6.47
CA LYS A 50 3.75 -2.97 -7.57
C LYS A 50 4.28 -4.38 -7.25
N GLU A 51 5.53 -4.48 -6.80
CA GLU A 51 6.18 -5.76 -6.46
C GLU A 51 5.50 -6.45 -5.27
N ALA A 52 5.09 -5.69 -4.25
CA ALA A 52 4.35 -6.22 -3.09
C ALA A 52 2.84 -6.44 -3.34
N GLY A 53 2.31 -6.11 -4.52
CA GLY A 53 0.90 -6.27 -4.86
C GLY A 53 -0.05 -5.37 -4.05
N VAL A 54 0.41 -4.19 -3.62
CA VAL A 54 -0.37 -3.23 -2.82
C VAL A 54 -0.52 -1.89 -3.54
N THR A 55 -1.38 -1.01 -3.00
CA THR A 55 -1.51 0.36 -3.49
C THR A 55 -0.52 1.28 -2.76
N ARG A 56 -0.12 2.39 -3.41
CA ARG A 56 0.79 3.39 -2.82
C ARG A 56 0.36 3.86 -1.41
N PRO A 57 -0.92 4.13 -1.11
CA PRO A 57 -1.35 4.53 0.23
C PRO A 57 -1.06 3.50 1.33
N VAL A 58 -1.00 2.21 0.99
CA VAL A 58 -0.64 1.15 1.95
C VAL A 58 0.81 1.29 2.40
N VAL A 59 1.71 1.62 1.48
CA VAL A 59 3.14 1.83 1.79
C VAL A 59 3.31 2.98 2.79
N TYR A 60 2.67 4.13 2.53
CA TYR A 60 2.67 5.27 3.46
C TYR A 60 1.95 4.98 4.78
N GLY A 61 1.01 4.04 4.80
CA GLY A 61 0.31 3.64 6.03
C GLY A 61 1.17 2.81 6.98
N VAL A 62 2.18 2.11 6.43
CA VAL A 62 3.06 1.18 7.16
C VAL A 62 4.32 1.87 7.67
N PHE A 63 4.91 2.75 6.86
CA PHE A 63 6.05 3.58 7.24
C PHE A 63 5.57 4.97 7.69
N LYS A 64 5.29 5.11 8.98
CA LYS A 64 5.04 6.39 9.64
C LYS A 64 6.22 6.80 10.50
#